data_AF-A0A139AL40-F1
#
_entry.id   AF-A0A139AL40-F1
#
_cell.length_a   1.000
_cell.length_b   1.000
_cell.length_c   1.000
_cell.angle_alpha   90.00
_cell.angle_beta   90.00
_cell.angle_gamma   90.00
#
_symmetry.space_group_name_H-M   'P 1'
#
loop_
_entity.id
_entity.type
_entity.pdbx_description
1 polymer ?
#
loop_
_entity_poly.entity_id
_entity_poly.type
_entity_poly.pdbx_seq_one_letter_code
_entity_poly.pdbx_strand_id
1 'polypeptide(L)'
;MKPKAVNEHDEGLLEYLEDIIGTASLKTPIEEAGKLAEDFNEERQHAVTRARVAEKERDALEPGKREAEEFVKQENELARLKNKYYQVGAMKAQKTIQEHEEEVSQITKKLEDERSKYSGLQQEIDEAEVEHKKLAEEHKKLGETCNEELKAMAALEKEDIKLQENRKHFKAKIKKLRKQGDAVSCLGSGRPMS
;
A
#
# COMPACT_ATOMS: atom_id res chain seq x y z
N MET A 1 80.48 -66.37 68.62
CA MET A 1 79.40 -66.26 67.61
C MET A 1 79.76 -65.19 66.61
N LYS A 2 79.25 -65.30 65.37
CA LYS A 2 79.36 -64.21 64.38
C LYS A 2 78.46 -63.04 64.82
N PRO A 3 78.76 -61.77 64.44
CA PRO A 3 77.97 -60.61 64.86
C PRO A 3 76.49 -60.66 64.42
N LYS A 4 76.20 -61.28 63.28
CA LYS A 4 74.87 -61.50 62.71
C LYS A 4 74.84 -62.85 62.01
N ALA A 5 73.69 -63.51 61.99
CA ALA A 5 73.44 -64.67 61.13
C ALA A 5 73.73 -64.34 59.67
N VAL A 6 74.44 -65.24 58.97
CA VAL A 6 74.69 -65.09 57.53
C VAL A 6 73.55 -65.71 56.72
N ASN A 7 72.98 -66.81 57.21
CA ASN A 7 71.87 -67.54 56.62
C ASN A 7 70.84 -67.89 57.71
N GLU A 8 69.61 -68.20 57.33
CA GLU A 8 68.51 -68.57 58.26
C GLU A 8 68.80 -69.78 59.16
N HIS A 9 69.85 -70.54 58.89
CA HIS A 9 70.25 -71.72 59.66
C HIS A 9 71.48 -71.50 60.57
N ASP A 10 72.07 -70.30 60.57
CA ASP A 10 73.30 -69.97 61.30
C ASP A 10 72.96 -68.96 62.41
N GLU A 11 73.04 -69.33 63.69
CA GLU A 11 72.60 -68.48 64.81
C GLU A 11 73.69 -67.47 65.19
N GLY A 12 73.45 -66.18 64.90
CA GLY A 12 74.35 -65.08 65.22
C GLY A 12 74.10 -64.49 66.61
N LEU A 13 75.02 -63.63 67.06
CA LEU A 13 74.90 -62.96 68.37
C LEU A 13 73.67 -62.04 68.45
N LEU A 14 73.27 -61.43 67.33
CA LEU A 14 72.11 -60.54 67.26
C LEU A 14 70.80 -61.32 67.45
N GLU A 15 70.65 -62.43 66.75
CA GLU A 15 69.48 -63.30 66.81
C GLU A 15 69.32 -63.91 68.21
N TYR A 16 70.43 -64.30 68.84
CA TYR A 16 70.43 -64.77 70.24
C TYR A 16 70.00 -63.67 71.25
N LEU A 17 70.44 -62.42 71.04
CA LEU A 17 70.01 -61.29 71.86
C LEU A 17 68.53 -60.95 71.61
N GLU A 18 68.05 -61.08 70.38
CA GLU A 18 66.64 -60.89 70.01
C GLU A 18 65.74 -61.91 70.73
N ASP A 19 66.19 -63.16 70.89
CA ASP A 19 65.45 -64.21 71.61
C ASP A 19 65.46 -64.02 73.13
N ILE A 20 66.58 -63.60 73.74
CA ILE A 20 66.65 -63.31 75.18
C ILE A 20 65.69 -62.16 75.56
N ILE A 21 65.62 -61.14 74.72
CA ILE A 21 64.81 -59.94 74.96
C ILE A 21 63.35 -60.16 74.48
N GLY A 22 63.10 -61.15 73.62
CA GLY A 22 61.78 -61.49 73.08
C GLY A 22 61.35 -60.66 71.86
N THR A 23 62.27 -59.88 71.27
CA THR A 23 62.01 -59.02 70.11
C THR A 23 61.94 -59.76 68.78
N ALA A 24 62.41 -61.02 68.73
CA ALA A 24 62.36 -61.85 67.53
C ALA A 24 60.93 -61.98 66.96
N SER A 25 59.92 -62.07 67.84
CA SER A 25 58.50 -62.17 67.47
C SER A 25 57.93 -60.91 66.78
N LEU A 26 58.59 -59.76 66.93
CA LEU A 26 58.14 -58.47 66.39
C LEU A 26 58.72 -58.19 65.00
N LYS A 27 59.80 -58.87 64.61
CA LYS A 27 60.55 -58.60 63.38
C LYS A 27 59.71 -58.84 62.12
N THR A 28 59.10 -60.02 62.01
CA THR A 28 58.24 -60.40 60.88
C THR A 28 57.01 -59.50 60.74
N PRO A 29 56.21 -59.24 61.81
CA PRO A 29 55.08 -58.32 61.73
C PRO A 29 55.47 -56.89 61.34
N ILE A 30 56.63 -56.38 61.80
CA ILE A 30 57.13 -55.05 61.42
C ILE A 30 57.52 -55.01 59.94
N GLU A 31 58.22 -56.05 59.45
CA GLU A 31 58.60 -56.14 58.03
C GLU A 31 57.37 -56.29 57.11
N GLU A 32 56.38 -57.09 57.50
CA GLU A 32 55.12 -57.25 56.77
C GLU A 32 54.29 -55.95 56.77
N ALA A 33 54.17 -55.28 57.91
CA ALA A 33 53.49 -53.98 58.00
C ALA A 33 54.22 -52.89 57.20
N GLY A 34 55.55 -52.93 57.15
CA GLY A 34 56.38 -52.06 56.31
C GLY A 34 56.08 -52.24 54.83
N LYS A 35 56.06 -53.50 54.35
CA LYS A 35 55.69 -53.82 52.96
C LYS A 35 54.28 -53.37 52.60
N LEU A 36 53.30 -53.66 53.48
CA LEU A 36 51.91 -53.20 53.28
C LEU A 36 51.80 -51.67 53.22
N ALA A 37 52.57 -50.95 54.05
CA ALA A 37 52.59 -49.49 54.03
C ALA A 37 53.20 -48.95 52.72
N GLU A 38 54.24 -49.59 52.19
CA GLU A 38 54.82 -49.26 50.89
C GLU A 38 53.80 -49.51 49.76
N ASP A 39 53.16 -50.68 49.73
CA ASP A 39 52.13 -51.04 48.75
C ASP A 39 50.97 -50.04 48.75
N PHE A 40 50.40 -49.72 49.92
CA PHE A 40 49.32 -48.72 50.02
C PHE A 40 49.77 -47.32 49.61
N ASN A 41 51.03 -46.96 49.86
CA ASN A 41 51.55 -45.66 49.46
C ASN A 41 51.73 -45.58 47.94
N GLU A 42 52.14 -46.66 47.28
CA GLU A 42 52.18 -46.77 45.82
C GLU A 42 50.78 -46.65 45.20
N GLU A 43 49.79 -47.38 45.73
CA GLU A 43 48.40 -47.29 45.29
C GLU A 43 47.84 -45.88 45.44
N ARG A 44 48.07 -45.27 46.61
CA ARG A 44 47.67 -43.88 46.88
C ARG A 44 48.34 -42.92 45.90
N GLN A 45 49.63 -43.09 45.64
CA GLN A 45 50.37 -42.21 44.73
C GLN A 45 49.86 -42.32 43.30
N HIS A 46 49.53 -43.53 42.84
CA HIS A 46 48.90 -43.75 41.55
C HIS A 46 47.51 -43.09 41.47
N ALA A 47 46.67 -43.26 42.50
CA ALA A 47 45.35 -42.64 42.57
C ALA A 47 45.42 -41.10 42.55
N VAL A 48 46.33 -40.51 43.33
CA VAL A 48 46.56 -39.04 43.35
C VAL A 48 47.04 -38.54 42.00
N THR A 49 47.94 -39.27 41.35
CA THR A 49 48.45 -38.87 40.02
C THR A 49 47.31 -38.89 38.99
N ARG A 50 46.46 -39.91 38.99
CA ARG A 50 45.29 -39.98 38.11
C ARG A 50 44.29 -38.87 38.39
N ALA A 51 44.01 -38.57 39.65
CA ALA A 51 43.12 -37.47 40.02
C ALA A 51 43.65 -36.12 39.52
N ARG A 52 44.96 -35.86 39.68
CA ARG A 52 45.59 -34.62 39.18
C ARG A 52 45.56 -34.50 37.66
N VAL A 53 45.71 -35.60 36.92
CA VAL A 53 45.57 -35.57 35.46
C VAL A 53 44.13 -35.21 35.08
N ALA A 54 43.14 -35.86 35.70
CA ALA A 54 41.73 -35.58 35.44
C ALA A 54 41.34 -34.14 35.79
N GLU A 55 41.85 -33.59 36.90
CA GLU A 55 41.65 -32.17 37.27
C GLU A 55 42.23 -31.23 36.20
N LYS A 56 43.46 -31.49 35.74
CA LYS A 56 44.08 -30.68 34.69
C LYS A 56 43.33 -30.75 33.38
N GLU A 57 42.87 -31.94 32.97
CA GLU A 57 42.08 -32.10 31.75
C GLU A 57 40.73 -31.39 31.84
N ARG A 58 40.04 -31.49 33.00
CA ARG A 58 38.81 -30.72 33.27
C ARG A 58 39.07 -29.22 33.17
N ASP A 59 40.11 -28.72 33.83
CA ASP A 59 40.41 -27.29 33.87
C ASP A 59 40.88 -26.77 32.50
N ALA A 60 41.53 -27.62 31.70
CA ALA A 60 41.90 -27.31 30.32
C ALA A 60 40.69 -27.20 29.38
N LEU A 61 39.58 -27.89 29.68
CA LEU A 61 38.34 -27.84 28.88
C LEU A 61 37.45 -26.63 29.21
N GLU A 62 37.56 -26.07 30.41
CA GLU A 62 36.70 -24.97 30.87
C GLU A 62 36.76 -23.71 29.98
N PRO A 63 37.92 -23.26 29.45
CA PRO A 63 37.98 -22.13 28.53
C PRO A 63 37.19 -22.39 27.24
N GLY A 64 37.35 -23.58 26.63
CA GLY A 64 36.65 -23.93 25.39
C GLY A 64 35.14 -24.05 25.59
N LYS A 65 34.71 -24.59 26.73
CA LYS A 65 33.29 -24.58 27.14
C LYS A 65 32.75 -23.16 27.26
N ARG A 66 33.48 -22.27 27.95
CA ARG A 66 33.05 -20.87 28.15
C ARG A 66 32.94 -20.13 26.81
N GLU A 67 33.90 -20.31 25.92
CA GLU A 67 33.87 -19.73 24.58
C GLU A 67 32.66 -20.23 23.77
N ALA A 68 32.37 -21.53 23.81
CA ALA A 68 31.21 -22.10 23.14
C ALA A 68 29.88 -21.56 23.72
N GLU A 69 29.77 -21.45 25.04
CA GLU A 69 28.60 -20.85 25.68
C GLU A 69 28.41 -19.38 25.30
N GLU A 70 29.50 -18.62 25.21
CA GLU A 70 29.48 -17.22 24.81
C GLU A 70 29.09 -17.05 23.35
N PHE A 71 29.63 -17.88 22.45
CA PHE A 71 29.23 -17.93 21.06
C PHE A 71 27.71 -18.18 20.90
N VAL A 72 27.16 -19.16 21.61
CA VAL A 72 25.71 -19.46 21.58
C VAL A 72 24.88 -18.29 22.14
N LYS A 73 25.37 -17.58 23.15
CA LYS A 73 24.70 -16.37 23.67
C LYS A 73 24.69 -15.25 22.62
N GLN A 74 25.83 -15.02 21.96
CA GLN A 74 25.96 -14.01 20.91
C GLN A 74 25.09 -14.33 19.69
N GLU A 75 25.03 -15.58 19.24
CA GLU A 75 24.15 -16.02 18.16
C GLU A 75 22.67 -15.81 18.51
N ASN A 76 22.26 -16.12 19.75
CA ASN A 76 20.91 -15.83 20.22
C ASN A 76 20.59 -14.33 20.25
N GLU A 77 21.54 -13.50 20.68
CA GLU A 77 21.39 -12.05 20.66
C GLU A 77 21.27 -11.52 19.23
N LEU A 78 22.12 -11.98 18.32
CA LEU A 78 22.07 -11.66 16.90
C LEU A 78 20.72 -12.03 16.29
N ALA A 79 20.21 -13.23 16.60
CA ALA A 79 18.90 -13.68 16.13
C ALA A 79 17.76 -12.77 16.65
N ARG A 80 17.81 -12.36 17.92
CA ARG A 80 16.84 -11.42 18.51
C ARG A 80 16.92 -10.05 17.84
N LEU A 81 18.11 -9.53 17.58
CA LEU A 81 18.31 -8.25 16.91
C LEU A 81 17.79 -8.29 15.46
N LYS A 82 18.10 -9.36 14.72
CA LYS A 82 17.57 -9.59 13.37
C LYS A 82 16.04 -9.65 13.39
N ASN A 83 15.45 -10.37 14.34
CA ASN A 83 13.99 -10.45 14.48
C ASN A 83 13.37 -9.05 14.69
N LYS A 84 13.92 -8.25 15.61
CA LYS A 84 13.47 -6.85 15.82
C LYS A 84 13.62 -6.01 14.56
N TYR A 85 14.74 -6.13 13.85
CA TYR A 85 14.98 -5.42 12.59
C TYR A 85 13.89 -5.75 11.54
N TYR A 86 13.59 -7.04 11.36
CA TYR A 86 12.55 -7.47 10.42
C TYR A 86 11.16 -7.02 10.85
N GLN A 87 10.84 -7.05 12.15
CA GLN A 87 9.57 -6.54 12.66
C GLN A 87 9.40 -5.04 12.37
N VAL A 88 10.44 -4.23 12.62
CA VAL A 88 10.41 -2.80 12.29
C VAL A 88 10.24 -2.58 10.79
N GLY A 89 10.94 -3.36 9.96
CA GLY A 89 10.77 -3.33 8.50
C GLY A 89 9.34 -3.63 8.07
N ALA A 90 8.75 -4.69 8.62
CA ALA A 90 7.36 -5.07 8.34
C ALA A 90 6.36 -3.98 8.78
N MET A 91 6.55 -3.40 9.98
CA MET A 91 5.70 -2.31 10.46
C MET A 91 5.77 -1.07 9.56
N LYS A 92 6.96 -0.71 9.08
CA LYS A 92 7.12 0.42 8.14
C LYS A 92 6.41 0.14 6.82
N ALA A 93 6.62 -1.04 6.25
CA ALA A 93 5.94 -1.45 5.01
C ALA A 93 4.42 -1.44 5.18
N GLN A 94 3.90 -1.97 6.30
CA GLN A 94 2.48 -1.96 6.60
C GLN A 94 1.93 -0.54 6.71
N LYS A 95 2.66 0.38 7.34
CA LYS A 95 2.26 1.79 7.42
C LYS A 95 2.19 2.44 6.04
N THR A 96 3.19 2.22 5.19
CA THR A 96 3.19 2.73 3.82
C THR A 96 2.05 2.15 2.98
N ILE A 97 1.73 0.87 3.15
CA ILE A 97 0.56 0.26 2.51
C ILE A 97 -0.72 0.97 2.96
N GLN A 98 -0.91 1.19 4.26
CA GLN A 98 -2.09 1.88 4.80
C GLN A 98 -2.21 3.31 4.25
N GLU A 99 -1.11 4.07 4.24
CA GLU A 99 -1.08 5.44 3.67
C GLU A 99 -1.53 5.43 2.20
N HIS A 100 -1.03 4.50 1.38
CA HIS A 100 -1.44 4.40 -0.01
C HIS A 100 -2.86 3.86 -0.21
N GLU A 101 -3.33 2.95 0.65
CA GLU A 101 -4.73 2.49 0.62
C GLU A 101 -5.70 3.64 0.90
N GLU A 102 -5.35 4.53 1.83
CA GLU A 102 -6.11 5.75 2.10
C GLU A 102 -6.10 6.71 0.89
N GLU A 103 -4.94 6.93 0.27
CA GLU A 103 -4.82 7.75 -0.94
C GLU A 103 -5.66 7.18 -2.09
N VAL A 104 -5.58 5.87 -2.35
CA VAL A 104 -6.38 5.18 -3.37
C VAL A 104 -7.86 5.32 -3.07
N SER A 105 -8.28 5.17 -1.81
CA SER A 105 -9.68 5.37 -1.41
C SER A 105 -10.16 6.79 -1.70
N GLN A 106 -9.35 7.81 -1.36
CA GLN A 106 -9.70 9.21 -1.62
C GLN A 106 -9.79 9.52 -3.11
N ILE A 107 -8.83 9.02 -3.91
CA ILE A 107 -8.82 9.22 -5.37
C ILE A 107 -10.02 8.51 -6.01
N THR A 108 -10.34 7.30 -5.55
CA THR A 108 -11.49 6.54 -6.07
C THR A 108 -12.81 7.27 -5.82
N LYS A 109 -13.01 7.83 -4.62
CA LYS A 109 -14.18 8.66 -4.31
C LYS A 109 -14.27 9.89 -5.22
N LYS A 110 -13.17 10.63 -5.38
CA LYS A 110 -13.12 11.79 -6.27
C LYS A 110 -13.44 11.40 -7.72
N LEU A 111 -12.94 10.26 -8.18
CA LEU A 111 -13.21 9.74 -9.52
C LEU A 111 -14.70 9.39 -9.70
N GLU A 112 -15.33 8.79 -8.70
CA GLU A 112 -16.77 8.50 -8.71
C GLU A 112 -17.61 9.78 -8.73
N ASP A 113 -17.25 10.78 -7.92
CA ASP A 113 -17.93 12.08 -7.90
C ASP A 113 -17.84 12.78 -9.28
N GLU A 114 -16.65 12.82 -9.88
CA GLU A 114 -16.46 13.42 -11.21
C GLU A 114 -17.17 12.63 -12.31
N ARG A 115 -17.20 11.30 -12.24
CA ARG A 115 -17.98 10.47 -13.16
C ARG A 115 -19.48 10.76 -13.06
N SER A 116 -20.00 10.94 -11.84
CA SER A 116 -21.40 11.29 -11.63
C SER A 116 -21.73 12.66 -12.22
N LYS A 117 -20.90 13.67 -11.96
CA LYS A 117 -21.04 15.01 -12.57
C LYS A 117 -20.99 14.96 -14.09
N TYR A 118 -20.02 14.24 -14.65
CA TYR A 118 -19.87 14.09 -16.10
C TYR A 118 -21.11 13.43 -16.71
N SER A 119 -21.65 12.38 -16.08
CA SER A 119 -22.88 11.75 -16.53
C SER A 119 -24.08 12.71 -16.52
N GLY A 120 -24.19 13.58 -15.51
CA GLY A 120 -25.24 14.60 -15.45
C GLY A 120 -25.08 15.65 -16.56
N LEU A 121 -23.87 16.19 -16.73
CA LEU A 121 -23.57 17.16 -17.79
C LEU A 121 -23.80 16.58 -19.18
N GLN A 122 -23.49 15.30 -19.40
CA GLN A 122 -23.76 14.64 -20.67
C GLN A 122 -25.26 14.58 -20.98
N GLN A 123 -26.09 14.27 -19.97
CA GLN A 123 -27.55 14.30 -20.13
C GLN A 123 -28.06 15.71 -20.45
N GLU A 124 -27.57 16.74 -19.75
CA GLU A 124 -27.92 18.13 -20.03
C GLU A 124 -27.53 18.56 -21.45
N ILE A 125 -26.36 18.14 -21.93
CA ILE A 125 -25.92 18.40 -23.30
C ILE A 125 -26.85 17.70 -24.31
N ASP A 126 -27.15 16.43 -24.09
CA ASP A 126 -28.02 15.66 -24.99
C ASP A 126 -29.44 16.28 -25.06
N GLU A 127 -29.98 16.74 -23.93
CA GLU A 127 -31.26 17.45 -23.86
C GLU A 127 -31.20 18.79 -24.60
N ALA A 128 -30.17 19.60 -24.36
CA ALA A 128 -29.97 20.88 -25.02
C ALA A 128 -29.80 20.74 -26.54
N GLU A 129 -29.12 19.69 -27.01
CA GLU A 129 -28.99 19.39 -28.45
C GLU A 129 -30.34 19.07 -29.09
N VAL A 130 -31.21 18.32 -28.40
CA VAL A 130 -32.55 18.00 -28.88
C VAL A 130 -33.42 19.27 -28.94
N GLU A 131 -33.38 20.10 -27.91
CA GLU A 131 -34.10 21.38 -27.88
C GLU A 131 -33.62 22.33 -28.97
N HIS A 132 -32.31 22.46 -29.13
CA HIS A 132 -31.72 23.30 -30.18
C HIS A 132 -32.15 22.86 -31.58
N LYS A 133 -32.19 21.54 -31.86
CA LYS A 133 -32.70 21.01 -33.13
C LYS A 133 -34.17 21.38 -33.37
N LYS A 134 -35.03 21.25 -32.36
CA LYS A 134 -36.45 21.64 -32.45
C LYS A 134 -36.60 23.13 -32.73
N LEU A 135 -35.93 23.98 -31.95
CA LEU A 135 -35.96 25.44 -32.12
C LEU A 135 -35.43 25.86 -33.49
N ALA A 136 -34.37 25.21 -34.00
CA ALA A 136 -33.84 25.48 -35.33
C ALA A 136 -34.85 25.15 -36.44
N GLU A 137 -35.58 24.04 -36.32
CA GLU A 137 -36.65 23.68 -37.26
C GLU A 137 -37.84 24.67 -37.20
N GLU A 138 -38.26 25.06 -36.00
CA GLU A 138 -39.32 26.06 -35.80
C GLU A 138 -38.92 27.42 -36.37
N HIS A 139 -37.69 27.87 -36.10
CA HIS A 139 -37.17 29.13 -36.63
C HIS A 139 -37.08 29.10 -38.16
N LYS A 140 -36.73 27.96 -38.76
CA LYS A 140 -36.74 27.80 -40.22
C LYS A 140 -38.15 27.94 -40.80
N LYS A 141 -39.14 27.25 -40.21
CA LYS A 141 -40.56 27.36 -40.63
C LYS A 141 -41.10 28.78 -40.45
N LEU A 142 -40.75 29.44 -39.35
CA LEU A 142 -41.12 30.84 -39.11
C LEU A 142 -40.48 31.77 -40.14
N GLY A 143 -39.23 31.53 -40.52
CA GLY A 143 -38.55 32.27 -41.59
C GLY A 143 -39.21 32.08 -42.96
N GLU A 144 -39.64 30.86 -43.29
CA GLU A 144 -40.37 30.56 -44.52
C GLU A 144 -41.73 31.28 -44.56
N THR A 145 -42.53 31.15 -43.50
CA THR A 145 -43.84 31.83 -43.38
C THR A 145 -43.70 33.35 -43.38
N CYS A 146 -42.73 33.93 -42.67
CA CYS A 146 -42.47 35.37 -42.70
C CYS A 146 -42.13 35.86 -44.12
N ASN A 147 -41.34 35.10 -44.88
CA ASN A 147 -41.04 35.42 -46.28
C ASN A 147 -42.27 35.34 -47.18
N GLU A 148 -43.18 34.40 -46.94
CA GLU A 148 -44.46 34.29 -47.67
C GLU A 148 -45.37 35.50 -47.36
N GLU A 149 -45.53 35.85 -46.10
CA GLU A 149 -46.32 37.01 -45.67
C GLU A 149 -45.73 38.32 -46.21
N LEU A 150 -44.40 38.48 -46.22
CA LEU A 150 -43.76 39.64 -46.84
C LEU A 150 -44.07 39.76 -48.34
N LYS A 151 -44.09 38.63 -49.07
CA LYS A 151 -44.49 38.62 -50.49
C LYS A 151 -45.97 38.97 -50.67
N ALA A 152 -46.84 38.43 -49.81
CA ALA A 152 -48.27 38.71 -49.82
C ALA A 152 -48.55 40.19 -49.53
N MET A 153 -47.91 40.75 -48.50
CA MET A 153 -47.96 42.18 -48.17
C MET A 153 -47.51 43.05 -49.34
N ALA A 154 -46.36 42.73 -49.96
CA ALA A 154 -45.88 43.47 -51.13
C ALA A 154 -46.83 43.38 -52.35
N ALA A 155 -47.58 42.27 -52.50
CA ALA A 155 -48.61 42.14 -53.53
C ALA A 155 -49.84 43.00 -53.20
N LEU A 156 -50.32 42.96 -51.97
CA LEU A 156 -51.44 43.79 -51.48
C LEU A 156 -51.12 45.28 -51.57
N GLU A 157 -49.89 45.70 -51.25
CA GLU A 157 -49.44 47.09 -51.43
C GLU A 157 -49.51 47.53 -52.89
N LYS A 158 -49.09 46.67 -53.83
CA LYS A 158 -49.22 46.95 -55.27
C LYS A 158 -50.68 47.06 -55.69
N GLU A 159 -51.55 46.20 -55.16
CA GLU A 159 -52.99 46.26 -55.42
C GLU A 159 -53.65 47.52 -54.83
N ASP A 160 -53.29 47.91 -53.61
CA ASP A 160 -53.79 49.12 -52.98
C ASP A 160 -53.37 50.36 -53.78
N ILE A 161 -52.10 50.45 -54.22
CA ILE A 161 -51.64 51.53 -55.10
C ILE A 161 -52.50 51.60 -56.37
N LYS A 162 -52.74 50.46 -57.05
CA LYS A 162 -53.60 50.40 -58.24
C LYS A 162 -55.03 50.85 -57.95
N LEU A 163 -55.63 50.40 -56.84
CA LEU A 163 -56.98 50.79 -56.44
C LEU A 163 -57.06 52.27 -56.09
N GLN A 164 -56.05 52.83 -55.43
CA GLN A 164 -55.95 54.26 -55.15
C GLN A 164 -55.86 55.09 -56.43
N GLU A 165 -55.05 54.67 -57.40
CA GLU A 165 -54.94 55.31 -58.72
C GLU A 165 -56.26 55.23 -59.49
N ASN A 166 -56.87 54.05 -59.56
CA ASN A 166 -58.17 53.84 -60.16
C ASN A 166 -59.25 54.70 -59.49
N ARG A 167 -59.25 54.80 -58.15
CA ARG A 167 -60.17 55.67 -57.41
C ARG A 167 -59.96 57.14 -57.76
N LYS A 168 -58.71 57.60 -57.87
CA LYS A 168 -58.39 58.97 -58.34
C LYS A 168 -58.88 59.20 -59.77
N HIS A 169 -58.65 58.25 -60.68
CA HIS A 169 -59.10 58.30 -62.07
C HIS A 169 -60.63 58.32 -62.18
N PHE A 170 -61.35 57.42 -61.50
CA PHE A 170 -62.81 57.38 -61.49
C PHE A 170 -63.41 58.63 -60.84
N LYS A 171 -62.84 59.16 -59.74
CA LYS A 171 -63.26 60.45 -59.17
C LYS A 171 -63.09 61.59 -60.17
N ALA A 172 -61.98 61.64 -60.91
CA ALA A 172 -61.78 62.63 -61.97
C ALA A 172 -62.80 62.45 -63.12
N LYS A 173 -63.11 61.21 -63.51
CA LYS A 173 -64.12 60.89 -64.53
C LYS A 173 -65.53 61.28 -64.10
N ILE A 174 -65.92 61.01 -62.85
CA ILE A 174 -67.18 61.48 -62.24
C ILE A 174 -67.22 63.00 -62.25
N LYS A 175 -66.15 63.70 -61.89
CA LYS A 175 -66.09 65.17 -61.92
C LYS A 175 -66.25 65.72 -63.34
N LYS A 176 -65.68 65.06 -64.36
CA LYS A 176 -65.87 65.41 -65.79
C LYS A 176 -67.30 65.13 -66.25
N LEU A 177 -67.86 63.97 -65.91
CA LEU A 177 -69.23 63.60 -66.26
C LEU A 177 -70.27 64.49 -65.57
N ARG A 178 -70.04 64.90 -64.31
CA ARG A 178 -70.87 65.93 -63.64
C ARG A 178 -70.83 67.25 -64.40
N LYS A 179 -69.64 67.74 -64.79
CA LYS A 179 -69.52 68.93 -65.65
C LYS A 179 -70.24 68.79 -67.00
N GLN A 180 -70.24 67.59 -67.59
CA GLN A 180 -70.96 67.31 -68.84
C GLN A 180 -72.47 67.16 -68.64
N GLY A 181 -72.94 66.59 -67.52
CA GLY A 181 -74.35 66.55 -67.14
C GLY A 181 -74.90 67.94 -66.83
N ASP A 182 -74.11 68.78 -66.16
CA ASP A 182 -74.41 70.20 -65.96
C ASP A 182 -74.47 70.93 -67.33
N ALA A 183 -73.61 70.57 -68.29
CA ALA A 183 -73.66 71.11 -69.66
C ALA A 183 -74.84 70.59 -70.52
N VAL A 184 -75.31 69.34 -70.31
CA VAL A 184 -76.48 68.77 -71.00
C VAL A 184 -77.79 69.30 -70.40
N SER A 185 -77.83 69.65 -69.11
CA SER A 185 -78.93 70.43 -68.54
C SER A 185 -79.06 71.82 -69.18
N CYS A 186 -77.99 72.34 -69.80
CA CYS A 186 -77.98 73.59 -70.55
C CYS A 186 -78.28 73.45 -72.06
N LEU A 187 -78.37 72.22 -72.61
CA LEU A 187 -78.68 71.96 -74.03
C LEU A 187 -80.08 71.38 -74.26
N GLY A 188 -80.86 71.16 -73.20
CA GLY A 188 -82.25 70.70 -73.23
C GLY A 188 -83.33 71.79 -73.22
N SER A 189 -82.96 73.07 -73.28
CA SER A 189 -83.94 74.17 -73.30
C SER A 189 -83.57 75.21 -74.36
N GLY A 190 -84.06 75.00 -75.59
CA GLY A 190 -83.89 75.99 -76.66
C GLY A 190 -84.49 75.58 -78.00
N ARG A 191 -85.82 75.54 -78.11
CA ARG A 191 -86.52 75.71 -79.40
C ARG A 191 -87.69 76.67 -79.23
N PRO A 192 -87.69 77.84 -79.91
CA PRO A 192 -88.89 78.60 -80.18
C PRO A 192 -89.39 78.31 -81.62
N MET A 193 -90.64 77.83 -81.67
CA MET A 193 -91.69 77.98 -82.69
C MET A 193 -91.32 78.35 -84.14
N SER A 194 -91.46 77.38 -85.04
CA SER A 194 -92.43 77.36 -86.16
C SER A 194 -92.65 75.91 -86.60
#